data_AF-A0A4R6ZMF1-F1
#
_entry.id   AF-A0A4R6ZMF1-F1
#
_cell.length_a   1.000
_cell.length_b   1.000
_cell.length_c   1.000
_cell.angle_alpha   90.00
_cell.angle_beta   90.00
_cell.angle_gamma   90.00
#
_symmetry.space_group_name_H-M   'P 1'
#
loop_
_entity.id
_entity.type
_entity.pdbx_description
1 polymer ?
#
loop_
_entity_poly.entity_id
_entity_poly.type
_entity_poly.pdbx_seq_one_letter_code
_entity_poly.pdbx_strand_id
1 'polypeptide(L)' 'MELSDFNIQELSEDVVLATYRIFNVPENQYSLRSSIWRYKDDKWKLVFHQGTKCI' A
#
# COMPACT_ATOMS: atom_id res chain seq x y z
N MET A 1 4.57 -7.96 -11.97
CA MET A 1 4.26 -7.95 -10.53
C MET A 1 2.78 -8.20 -10.39
N GLU A 2 2.38 -9.08 -9.48
CA GLU A 2 0.97 -9.37 -9.21
C GLU A 2 0.60 -8.81 -7.84
N LEU A 3 -0.57 -8.19 -7.74
CA LEU A 3 -1.09 -7.63 -6.49
C LEU A 3 -2.17 -8.52 -5.94
N SER A 4 -2.10 -8.83 -4.64
CA SER A 4 -3.11 -9.60 -3.92
C SER A 4 -3.36 -9.03 -2.52
N ASP A 5 -4.38 -9.54 -1.84
CA ASP A 5 -4.73 -9.18 -0.46
C ASP A 5 -4.84 -7.67 -0.21
N PHE A 6 -5.48 -6.98 -1.17
CA PHE A 6 -5.70 -5.54 -1.06
C PHE A 6 -6.73 -5.24 0.03
N ASN A 7 -6.37 -4.33 0.92
CA ASN A 7 -7.25 -3.82 1.96
C ASN A 7 -7.06 -2.32 2.15
N ILE A 8 -8.15 -1.64 2.47
CA ILE A 8 -8.17 -0.23 2.87
C ILE A 8 -8.70 -0.15 4.30
N GLN A 9 -8.00 0.62 5.13
CA GLN A 9 -8.48 1.03 6.45
C GLN A 9 -8.52 2.56 6.51
N GLU A 10 -9.68 3.11 6.85
CA GLU A 10 -9.80 4.53 7.18
C GLU A 10 -9.12 4.82 8.53
N LEU A 11 -8.27 5.84 8.57
CA LEU A 11 -7.60 6.31 9.79
C LEU A 11 -8.21 7.62 10.30
N SER A 12 -8.71 8.44 9.38
CA SER A 12 -9.54 9.63 9.60
C SER A 12 -10.33 9.93 8.33
N GLU A 13 -11.25 10.90 8.39
CA GLU A 13 -12.10 11.32 7.26
C GLU A 13 -11.32 11.54 5.94
N ASP A 14 -10.10 12.08 6.05
CA ASP A 14 -9.23 12.41 4.92
C ASP A 14 -7.99 11.50 4.80
N VAL A 15 -7.84 10.45 5.62
CA VAL A 15 -6.63 9.60 5.62
C VAL A 15 -6.99 8.12 5.57
N VAL A 16 -6.38 7.41 4.62
CA VAL A 16 -6.51 5.95 4.50
C VAL A 16 -5.15 5.27 4.52
N LEU A 17 -5.12 4.09 5.13
CA LEU A 17 -4.04 3.11 5.01
C LEU A 17 -4.44 2.07 3.96
N ALA A 18 -3.65 1.96 2.90
CA ALA A 18 -3.74 0.88 1.93
C ALA A 18 -2.65 -0.16 2.20
N THR A 19 -3.06 -1.41 2.41
CA THR A 19 -2.17 -2.57 2.56
C THR A 19 -2.43 -3.57 1.46
N TYR A 20 -1.36 -4.16 0.91
CA TYR A 20 -1.46 -5.16 -0.13
C TYR A 20 -0.19 -6.00 -0.19
N ARG A 21 -0.26 -7.15 -0.87
CA ARG A 21 0.90 -7.96 -1.20
C ARG A 21 1.29 -7.75 -2.65
N ILE A 22 2.59 -7.81 -2.92
CA ILE A 22 3.12 -7.87 -4.29
C ILE A 22 3.95 -9.14 -4.44
N PHE A 23 3.64 -9.93 -5.46
CA PHE A 23 4.52 -10.98 -5.97
C PHE A 23 5.40 -10.42 -7.09
N ASN A 24 6.71 -10.43 -6.86
CA ASN A 24 7.71 -10.05 -7.84
C ASN A 24 8.19 -11.28 -8.60
N VAL A 25 7.64 -11.50 -9.80
CA VAL A 25 7.95 -12.67 -10.65
C VAL A 25 9.45 -12.82 -10.94
N PRO A 26 10.18 -11.77 -11.41
CA PRO A 26 11.63 -11.85 -11.59
C PRO A 26 12.44 -12.30 -10.37
N GLU A 27 12.04 -11.88 -9.16
CA GLU A 27 12.75 -12.19 -7.92
C GLU A 27 12.17 -13.42 -7.20
N ASN A 28 11.08 -14.00 -7.73
CA ASN A 28 10.27 -15.05 -7.10
C ASN A 28 9.97 -14.76 -5.61
N GLN A 29 9.69 -13.50 -5.27
CA GLN A 29 9.59 -13.04 -3.89
C GLN A 29 8.29 -12.27 -3.64
N TYR A 30 7.68 -12.51 -2.48
CA TYR A 30 6.59 -11.68 -1.96
C TYR A 30 7.12 -10.48 -1.16
N SER A 31 6.41 -9.37 -1.25
CA SER A 31 6.57 -8.24 -0.34
C SER A 31 5.21 -7.80 0.20
N LEU A 32 5.18 -7.44 1.48
CA LEU A 32 4.07 -6.71 2.07
C LEU A 32 4.25 -5.23 1.76
N ARG A 33 3.18 -4.54 1.40
CA ARG A 33 3.16 -3.11 1.09
C ARG A 33 2.16 -2.42 1.98
N SER A 34 2.57 -1.28 2.50
CA SER A 34 1.72 -0.38 3.27
C SER A 34 1.94 1.04 2.78
N SER A 35 0.86 1.76 2.52
CA SER A 35 0.89 3.16 2.12
C SER A 35 -0.19 3.96 2.81
N ILE A 36 0.14 5.16 3.26
CA ILE A 36 -0.85 6.11 3.80
C ILE A 36 -1.09 7.18 2.74
N TRP A 37 -2.37 7.41 2.46
CA TRP A 37 -2.84 8.41 1.53
C TRP A 37 -3.67 9.43 2.30
N ARG A 38 -3.49 10.72 1.98
CA ARG A 38 -4.30 11.82 2.49
C ARG A 38 -5.04 12.52 1.37
N TYR A 39 -6.32 12.76 1.53
CA TYR A 39 -7.12 13.57 0.62
C TYR A 39 -6.94 15.05 0.94
N LYS A 40 -6.36 15.81 0.01
CA LYS A 40 -6.13 17.25 0.19
C LYS A 40 -6.06 17.95 -1.16
N ASP A 41 -6.71 19.11 -1.25
CA ASP A 41 -6.82 19.91 -2.49
C ASP A 41 -7.49 19.09 -3.62
N ASP A 42 -8.62 18.46 -3.29
CA ASP A 42 -9.42 17.60 -4.17
C ASP A 42 -8.69 16.40 -4.79
N LYS A 43 -7.60 15.94 -4.15
CA LYS A 43 -6.83 14.78 -4.62
C LYS A 43 -6.24 13.97 -3.49
N TRP A 44 -6.14 12.67 -3.72
CA TRP A 44 -5.35 11.78 -2.88
C TRP A 44 -3.86 11.99 -3.12
N LYS A 45 -3.10 12.15 -2.04
CA LYS A 45 -1.64 12.27 -2.05
C LYS A 45 -1.04 11.19 -1.17
N LEU A 46 -0.05 10.49 -1.71
CA LEU A 46 0.75 9.55 -0.96
C LEU A 46 1.62 10.32 0.05
N VAL A 47 1.50 10.01 1.34
CA VAL A 47 2.30 10.64 2.40
C VAL A 47 3.27 9.68 3.08
N PHE A 48 3.06 8.38 2.93
CA PHE A 48 3.96 7.34 3.41
C PHE A 48 3.87 6.11 2.50
N HIS A 49 4.99 5.45 2.24
CA HIS A 49 5.05 4.16 1.57
C HIS A 49 6.18 3.32 2.15
N GLN A 50 5.90 2.06 2.49
CA GLN A 50 6.88 1.08 2.90
C GLN A 50 6.60 -0.25 2.21
N GLY A 51 7.69 -0.92 1.81
CA GLY A 51 7.67 -2.31 1.40
C GLY A 51 8.58 -3.15 2.28
N THR A 52 8.07 -4.26 2.79
CA THR A 52 8.82 -5.23 3.60
C THR A 52 8.86 -6.55 2.84
N LYS A 53 10.06 -7.05 2.56
CA LYS A 53 10.24 -8.36 1.93
C LYS A 53 9.74 -9.46 2.88
N CYS A 54 9.00 -10.43 2.35
CA CYS A 54 8.74 -11.65 3.10
C CYS A 54 10.03 -12.47 3.15
N ILE A 55 10.41 -12.91 4.35
CA ILE A 55 11.54 -13.83 4.61
C ILE A 55 11.01 -15.25 4.57
#